data_AF-A0A938A327-F1
#
_entry.id   AF-A0A938A327-F1
#
_cell.length_a   1.000
_cell.length_b   1.000
_cell.length_c   1.000
_cell.angle_alpha   90.00
_cell.angle_beta   90.00
_cell.angle_gamma   90.00
#
_symmetry.space_group_name_H-M   'P 1'
#
loop_
_entity.id
_entity.type
_entity.pdbx_description
1 polymer ?
#
loop_
_entity_poly.entity_id
_entity_poly.type
_entity_poly.pdbx_seq_one_letter_code
_entity_poly.pdbx_strand_id
1 'polypeptide(L)' 'KNVERVGDHATTIAEQVIYMITGTLPGDPRPKVDAVQGAAGLGGQG' A
#
# COMPACT_ATOMS: atom_id res chain seq x y z
N LYS A 1 11.22 5.81 -4.89
CA LYS A 1 12.29 5.41 -3.94
C LYS A 1 12.08 5.88 -2.51
N ASN A 2 11.84 7.16 -2.19
CA ASN A 2 11.56 7.57 -0.79
C ASN A 2 10.09 7.32 -0.38
N VAL A 3 9.15 7.57 -1.28
CA VAL A 3 7.70 7.35 -1.06
C VAL A 3 7.34 5.88 -0.83
N GLU A 4 8.05 4.94 -1.47
CA GLU A 4 7.81 3.50 -1.30
C GLU A 4 8.06 3.05 0.16
N ARG A 5 9.01 3.68 0.85
CA ARG A 5 9.31 3.38 2.26
C ARG A 5 8.30 4.01 3.23
N VAL A 6 7.61 5.08 2.82
CA VAL A 6 6.53 5.69 3.61
C VAL A 6 5.29 4.80 3.58
N GLY A 7 4.99 4.15 2.45
CA GLY A 7 3.87 3.21 2.33
C GLY A 7 4.00 2.00 3.25
N ASP A 8 5.17 1.36 3.27
CA ASP A 8 5.42 0.22 4.16
C ASP A 8 5.39 0.64 5.64
N HIS A 9 5.97 1.80 5.97
CA HIS A 9 5.99 2.26 7.37
C HIS A 9 4.59 2.65 7.86
N ALA A 10 3.78 3.32 7.03
CA ALA A 10 2.38 3.60 7.33
C ALA A 10 1.58 2.30 7.52
N THR A 11 1.91 1.25 6.77
CA THR A 11 1.30 -0.08 6.93
C THR A 11 1.59 -0.65 8.31
N THR A 12 2.86 -0.68 8.71
CA THR A 12 3.27 -1.18 10.02
C THR A 12 2.60 -0.41 11.15
N ILE A 13 2.53 0.93 11.06
CA ILE A 13 1.88 1.76 12.09
C ILE A 13 0.37 1.44 12.19
N ALA A 14 -0.32 1.33 11.05
CA ALA A 14 -1.75 1.03 11.04
C ALA A 14 -2.06 -0.35 11.66
N GLU A 15 -1.22 -1.36 11.38
CA GLU A 15 -1.36 -2.70 11.96
C GLU A 15 -1.20 -2.68 13.49
N GLN A 16 -0.24 -1.92 14.01
CA GLN A 16 -0.06 -1.78 15.46
C GLN A 16 -1.27 -1.09 16.12
N VAL A 17 -1.84 -0.06 15.48
CA VAL A 17 -3.04 0.63 15.98
C VAL A 17 -4.26 -0.31 15.99
N ILE A 18 -4.44 -1.10 14.92
CA ILE A 18 -5.53 -2.09 14.84
C ILE A 18 -5.40 -3.11 15.97
N TYR A 19 -4.21 -3.66 16.19
CA TYR A 19 -3.99 -4.60 17.28
C TYR A 19 -4.28 -3.98 18.65
N MET A 20 -3.85 -2.73 18.88
CA MET A 20 -4.07 -2.03 20.14
C MET A 20 -5.56 -1.83 20.46
N ILE A 21 -6.40 -1.56 19.46
CA ILE A 21 -7.83 -1.31 19.63
C ILE A 21 -8.62 -2.62 19.69
N THR A 22 -8.28 -3.59 18.84
CA THR A 22 -9.09 -4.80 18.63
C THR A 22 -8.59 -6.01 19.42
N GLY A 23 -7.32 -5.99 19.87
CA GLY A 23 -6.64 -7.15 20.48
C GLY A 23 -6.29 -8.26 19.50
N THR A 24 -6.53 -8.06 18.19
CA THR A 24 -6.33 -9.08 17.14
C THR A 24 -5.48 -8.52 16.01
N LEU A 25 -4.55 -9.33 15.49
CA LEU A 25 -3.78 -8.97 14.30
C LEU A 25 -4.70 -9.08 13.06
N PRO A 26 -4.65 -8.14 12.11
CA PRO A 26 -5.40 -8.29 10.85
C PRO A 26 -4.99 -9.60 10.16
N GLY A 27 -5.97 -10.50 9.96
CA GLY A 27 -5.74 -11.89 9.55
C GLY A 27 -5.55 -12.11 8.05
N ASP A 28 -6.08 -11.21 7.22
CA ASP A 28 -5.91 -11.30 5.77
C ASP A 28 -4.82 -10.34 5.30
N PRO A 29 -3.90 -10.80 4.42
CA PRO A 29 -2.93 -9.92 3.80
C PRO A 29 -3.69 -8.82 3.06
N ARG A 30 -3.32 -7.55 3.34
CA ARG A 30 -3.97 -6.41 2.68
C ARG A 30 -3.92 -6.61 1.16
N PRO A 31 -5.00 -6.30 0.42
CA PRO A 31 -4.99 -6.40 -1.03
C PRO A 31 -3.79 -5.62 -1.55
N LYS A 32 -2.87 -6.31 -2.22
CA LYS A 32 -1.74 -5.66 -2.88
C LYS A 32 -2.31 -4.87 -4.03
N VAL A 33 -2.57 -3.59 -3.78
CA VAL A 33 -2.81 -2.63 -4.85
C VAL A 33 -1.45 -2.40 -5.49
N ASP A 34 -1.15 -3.18 -6.53
CA ASP A 34 -0.09 -2.84 -7.46
C ASP A 34 -0.49 -1.49 -8.06
N ALA A 35 0.05 -0.40 -7.49
CA ALA A 35 -0.07 0.92 -8.07
C ALA A 35 0.51 0.79 -9.48
N VAL A 36 -0.38 0.84 -10.48
CA VAL A 36 -0.15 0.66 -11.91
C VAL A 36 1.31 0.96 -12.29
N GLN A 37 2.07 -0.09 -12.55
CA GLN A 37 3.33 0.03 -13.28
C GLN A 37 2.97 0.37 -14.72
N GLY A 38 3.12 1.65 -15.07
CA GLY A 38 3.09 2.12 -16.44
C GLY A 38 1.87 2.99 -16.76
N ALA A 39 2.13 4.29 -16.84
CA ALA A 39 1.59 5.07 -17.96
C ALA A 39 2.19 4.54 -19.28
N ALA A 40 1.97 3.27 -19.60
CA ALA A 40 2.29 2.66 -20.87
C ALA A 40 1.02 2.76 -21.75
N GLY A 41 1.02 3.74 -22.64
CA GLY A 41 0.13 3.76 -23.80
C GLY A 41 -1.10 4.64 -23.68
N LEU A 42 -0.92 5.96 -23.70
CA LEU A 42 -1.86 6.81 -24.43
C LEU A 42 -1.15 7.27 -25.69
N GLY A 43 -1.46 6.60 -26.79
CA GLY A 43 -0.99 6.98 -28.11
C GLY A 43 -1.60 8.29 -28.59
N GLY A 44 -1.01 8.81 -29.66
CA GLY A 44 -1.69 9.71 -30.57
C GLY A 44 -1.05 11.09 -30.71
N GLN A 45 -0.51 11.27 -31.92
CA GLN A 45 -0.48 12.52 -32.72
C GLN A 45 0.81 13.35 -32.66
N GLY A 46 1.46 13.40 -33.83
CA GLY A 46 2.57 14.28 -34.18
C GLY A 46 3.48 13.62 -35.20
#